data_AF-A0A9Q1H5Y3-F1
#
_entry.id   AF-A0A9Q1H5Y3-F1
#
_cell.length_a   1.000
_cell.length_b   1.000
_cell.length_c   1.000
_cell.angle_alpha   90.00
_cell.angle_beta   90.00
_cell.angle_gamma   90.00
#
_symmetry.space_group_name_H-M   'P 1'
#
loop_
_entity.id
_entity.type
_entity.pdbx_description
1 polymer ?
#
loop_
_entity_poly.entity_id
_entity_poly.type
_entity_poly.pdbx_seq_one_letter_code
_entity_poly.pdbx_strand_id
1 'polypeptide(L)'
;MPPFKSPVSAGIAPRQRLTDNYGICCLFANNDGTNCTTPPSPFNTCGSMFPNHVLRATRWLVCLSAMLANLVVIVSRIKAKIPAMRNMFTTEVNTNQNAFLVSLAFADFFMGVYFFSIGIADAKFGEDYFLSAYGWRNGT
;
A
#
# COMPACT_ATOMS: atom_id res chain seq x y z
N MET A 1 9.63 7.59 -34.40
CA MET A 1 9.77 8.64 -33.37
C MET A 1 9.88 9.99 -34.05
N PRO A 2 8.82 10.81 -34.08
CA PRO A 2 8.97 12.22 -34.42
C PRO A 2 9.29 13.04 -33.15
N PRO A 3 10.05 14.15 -33.27
CA PRO A 3 10.41 15.00 -32.15
C PRO A 3 9.26 15.95 -31.78
N PHE A 4 8.95 16.05 -30.49
CA PHE A 4 7.93 16.96 -29.97
C PHE A 4 8.51 18.38 -29.91
N LYS A 5 8.12 19.24 -30.86
CA LYS A 5 8.42 20.69 -30.83
C LYS A 5 7.50 21.36 -29.82
N SER A 6 8.08 22.03 -28.83
CA SER A 6 7.35 22.92 -27.92
C SER A 6 7.10 24.28 -28.61
N PRO A 7 5.86 24.79 -28.71
CA PRO A 7 5.60 26.18 -29.02
C PRO A 7 5.60 26.98 -27.71
N VAL A 8 6.61 27.84 -27.52
CA VAL A 8 6.56 28.90 -26.52
C VAL A 8 6.64 30.22 -27.27
N SER A 9 5.48 30.83 -27.55
CA SER A 9 5.39 32.28 -27.74
C SER A 9 3.95 32.77 -27.59
N ALA A 10 3.85 33.96 -27.00
CA ALA A 10 2.72 34.90 -26.96
C ALA A 10 1.60 34.69 -25.94
N GLY A 11 1.53 35.64 -25.00
CA GLY A 11 0.27 36.16 -24.46
C GLY A 11 -0.31 35.43 -23.24
N ILE A 12 -0.14 36.07 -22.07
CA ILE A 12 -0.93 35.96 -20.82
C ILE A 12 -1.97 34.81 -20.82
N ALA A 13 -1.52 33.62 -20.43
CA ALA A 13 -2.33 32.47 -20.03
C ALA A 13 -1.57 31.75 -18.90
N PRO A 14 -2.25 31.15 -17.89
CA PRO A 14 -1.56 30.47 -16.80
C PRO A 14 -0.62 29.42 -17.40
N ARG A 15 0.64 29.43 -16.97
CA ARG A 15 1.74 28.64 -17.51
C ARG A 15 1.48 27.15 -17.31
N GLN A 16 0.74 26.51 -18.22
CA GLN A 16 0.50 25.08 -18.20
C GLN A 16 1.79 24.35 -18.56
N ARG A 17 2.46 23.79 -17.56
CA ARG A 17 3.58 22.86 -17.78
C ARG A 17 3.01 21.44 -17.76
N LEU A 18 3.05 20.75 -18.91
CA LEU A 18 2.90 19.31 -18.92
C LEU A 18 4.14 18.70 -18.28
N THR A 19 3.92 17.92 -17.23
CA THR A 19 4.96 17.11 -16.61
C THR A 19 4.46 15.68 -16.50
N ASP A 20 5.31 14.72 -16.88
CA ASP A 20 5.02 13.30 -16.71
C ASP A 20 5.14 12.87 -15.22
N ASN A 21 5.69 13.74 -14.37
CA ASN A 21 6.02 13.44 -12.99
C ASN A 21 5.07 14.16 -12.01
N TYR A 22 4.10 13.41 -11.46
CA TYR A 22 3.07 13.95 -10.57
C TYR A 22 3.63 14.65 -9.32
N GLY A 23 4.73 14.14 -8.73
CA GLY A 23 5.34 14.75 -7.54
C GLY A 23 5.91 16.16 -7.77
N ILE A 24 6.39 16.43 -8.99
CA ILE A 24 6.88 17.75 -9.39
C ILE A 24 5.71 18.74 -9.51
N CYS A 25 4.57 18.25 -10.02
CA CYS A 25 3.33 19.02 -10.14
C CYS A 25 2.82 19.50 -8.76
N CYS A 26 2.90 18.65 -7.74
CA CYS A 26 2.52 18.98 -6.36
C CYS A 26 3.38 20.06 -5.72
N LEU A 27 4.68 20.06 -6.00
CA LEU A 27 5.61 21.09 -5.52
C LEU A 27 5.29 22.46 -6.11
N PHE A 28 4.95 22.53 -7.40
CA PHE A 28 4.65 23.80 -8.06
C PHE A 28 3.24 24.33 -7.79
N ALA A 29 2.25 23.43 -7.62
CA ALA A 29 0.89 23.80 -7.25
C ALA A 29 0.83 24.53 -5.89
N ASN A 30 1.64 24.11 -4.92
CA ASN A 30 1.72 24.74 -3.59
C ASN A 30 2.47 26.09 -3.58
N ASN A 31 3.33 26.37 -4.56
CA ASN A 31 4.22 27.54 -4.51
C ASN A 31 3.85 28.67 -5.48
N ASP A 32 3.20 28.38 -6.62
CA ASP A 32 3.09 29.37 -7.71
C ASP A 32 1.68 29.49 -8.31
N GLY A 33 0.67 28.80 -7.74
CA GLY A 33 -0.72 28.86 -8.23
C GLY A 33 -0.88 28.46 -9.71
N THR A 34 0.12 27.76 -10.27
CA THR A 34 0.14 27.37 -11.68
C THR A 34 -0.65 26.08 -11.87
N ASN A 35 -1.61 26.11 -12.80
CA ASN A 35 -2.39 24.92 -13.18
C ASN A 35 -1.47 23.91 -13.89
N CYS A 36 -1.00 22.94 -13.13
CA CYS A 36 -0.26 21.79 -13.64
C CYS A 36 -1.24 20.62 -13.82
N THR A 37 -1.31 20.09 -15.04
CA THR A 37 -2.27 19.05 -15.43
C THR A 37 -1.52 17.74 -15.60
N THR A 38 -1.77 16.79 -14.69
CA THR A 38 -1.28 15.39 -14.80
C THR A 38 -2.46 14.48 -15.10
N PRO A 39 -2.29 13.37 -15.87
CA PRO A 39 -3.35 12.40 -16.07
C PRO A 39 -3.88 11.89 -14.71
N PRO A 40 -5.20 12.00 -14.44
CA PRO A 40 -5.75 11.58 -13.17
C PRO A 40 -5.56 10.07 -13.02
N SER A 41 -4.89 9.68 -11.95
CA SER A 41 -4.75 8.27 -11.60
C SER A 41 -4.92 8.13 -10.10
N PRO A 42 -5.64 7.09 -9.64
CA PRO A 42 -6.06 6.96 -8.25
C PRO A 42 -4.90 6.77 -7.26
N PHE A 43 -3.68 6.56 -7.77
CA PHE A 43 -2.46 6.36 -6.97
C PHE A 43 -1.51 7.57 -6.97
N ASN A 44 -1.72 8.56 -7.84
CA ASN A 44 -0.86 9.72 -7.96
C ASN A 44 -1.54 10.94 -7.35
N THR A 45 -1.65 10.94 -6.01
CA THR A 45 -2.17 12.08 -5.23
C THR A 45 -1.01 12.86 -4.62
N CYS A 46 -1.13 14.19 -4.55
CA CYS A 46 -0.18 15.08 -3.89
C CYS A 46 -0.18 14.99 -2.35
N GLY A 47 -0.74 13.91 -1.80
CA GLY A 47 -1.03 13.75 -0.38
C GLY A 47 -1.03 12.28 0.02
N SER A 48 -1.74 11.94 1.08
CA SER A 48 -1.74 10.60 1.66
C SER A 48 -2.12 9.49 0.67
N MET A 49 -1.47 8.33 0.81
CA MET A 49 -1.68 7.14 -0.02
C MET A 49 -3.13 6.63 0.04
N PHE A 50 -3.85 6.94 1.12
CA PHE A 50 -5.25 6.60 1.31
C PHE A 50 -6.08 7.86 1.59
N PRO A 51 -6.45 8.60 0.54
CA PRO A 51 -7.18 9.87 0.70
C PRO A 51 -8.60 9.65 1.25
N ASN A 52 -9.17 8.46 1.06
CA ASN A 52 -10.48 8.11 1.58
C ASN A 52 -10.38 7.51 2.99
N HIS A 53 -11.10 8.12 3.93
CA HIS A 53 -11.20 7.68 5.32
C HIS A 53 -11.70 6.23 5.46
N VAL A 54 -12.53 5.76 4.53
CA VAL A 54 -13.03 4.38 4.50
C VAL A 54 -11.88 3.40 4.27
N LEU A 55 -11.00 3.67 3.30
CA LEU A 55 -9.85 2.79 3.01
C LEU A 55 -8.85 2.76 4.17
N ARG A 56 -8.71 3.87 4.90
CA ARG A 56 -7.87 3.92 6.09
C ARG A 56 -8.44 3.06 7.22
N ALA A 57 -9.76 3.08 7.42
CA ALA A 57 -10.42 2.24 8.42
C ALA A 57 -10.40 0.75 8.06
N THR A 58 -10.72 0.41 6.80
CA THR A 58 -10.77 -0.99 6.36
C THR A 58 -9.40 -1.66 6.39
N ARG A 59 -8.31 -0.92 6.15
CA ARG A 59 -6.93 -1.44 6.31
C ARG A 59 -6.71 -2.06 7.68
N TRP A 60 -7.10 -1.36 8.74
CA TRP A 60 -6.95 -1.85 10.11
C TRP A 60 -7.84 -3.06 10.40
N LEU A 61 -9.09 -3.03 9.91
CA LEU A 61 -10.02 -4.15 10.08
C LEU A 61 -9.50 -5.43 9.40
N VAL A 62 -9.06 -5.33 8.15
CA VAL A 62 -8.51 -6.45 7.37
C VAL A 62 -7.18 -6.94 7.95
N CYS A 63 -6.33 -6.01 8.41
CA CYS A 63 -5.08 -6.34 9.08
C CYS A 63 -5.31 -7.19 10.33
N LEU A 64 -6.16 -6.71 11.25
CA LEU A 64 -6.41 -7.39 12.52
C LEU A 64 -7.12 -8.73 12.31
N SER A 65 -8.10 -8.79 11.41
CA SER A 65 -8.82 -10.02 11.12
C SER A 65 -7.91 -11.08 10.49
N ALA A 66 -7.08 -10.71 9.52
CA ALA A 66 -6.14 -11.62 8.87
C ALA A 66 -5.06 -12.11 9.86
N MET A 67 -4.52 -11.23 10.71
CA MET A 67 -3.52 -11.64 11.69
C MET A 67 -4.13 -12.60 12.72
N LEU A 68 -5.27 -12.27 13.31
CA LEU A 68 -5.90 -13.10 14.36
C LEU A 68 -6.38 -14.45 13.82
N ALA A 69 -7.09 -14.47 12.70
CA ALA A 69 -7.63 -15.70 12.13
C ALA A 69 -6.51 -16.68 11.73
N ASN A 70 -5.49 -16.20 11.01
CA ASN A 70 -4.41 -17.06 10.56
C ASN A 70 -3.47 -17.48 11.70
N LEU A 71 -3.24 -16.61 12.69
CA LEU A 71 -2.45 -16.96 13.88
C LEU A 71 -3.14 -18.07 14.68
N VAL A 72 -4.47 -18.02 14.86
CA VAL A 72 -5.22 -19.08 15.53
C VAL A 72 -5.07 -20.41 14.80
N VAL A 73 -5.14 -20.41 13.47
CA VAL A 73 -4.92 -21.63 12.66
C VAL A 73 -3.51 -22.18 12.86
N ILE A 74 -2.48 -21.34 12.77
CA ILE A 74 -1.07 -21.75 12.96
C ILE A 74 -0.86 -22.31 14.37
N VAL A 75 -1.31 -21.60 15.41
CA VAL A 75 -1.17 -22.03 16.81
C VAL A 75 -1.93 -23.32 17.09
N SER A 76 -3.15 -23.46 16.56
CA SER A 76 -3.95 -24.68 16.72
C SER A 76 -3.27 -25.87 16.06
N ARG A 77 -2.63 -25.68 14.90
CA ARG A 77 -1.85 -26.73 14.22
C ARG A 77 -0.57 -27.10 14.97
N ILE A 78 0.14 -26.13 15.54
CA ILE A 78 1.32 -26.39 16.39
C ILE A 78 0.91 -27.18 17.64
N LYS A 79 -0.17 -26.75 18.31
CA LYS A 79 -0.70 -27.41 19.51
C LYS A 79 -1.24 -28.81 19.24
N ALA A 80 -1.88 -29.05 18.09
CA ALA A 80 -2.32 -30.39 17.69
C ALA A 80 -1.16 -31.37 17.44
N LYS A 81 0.04 -30.87 17.11
CA LYS A 81 1.27 -31.66 17.01
C LYS A 81 1.86 -32.03 18.38
N ILE A 82 1.48 -31.32 19.44
CA ILE A 82 1.91 -31.58 20.82
C ILE A 82 0.92 -32.59 21.45
N PRO A 83 1.39 -33.72 22.01
CA PRO A 83 0.53 -34.83 22.45
C PRO A 83 -0.48 -34.47 23.55
N ALA A 84 -0.27 -33.38 24.29
CA ALA A 84 -1.14 -32.94 25.39
C ALA A 84 -2.48 -32.32 24.95
N MET A 85 -2.66 -31.93 23.67
CA MET A 85 -3.82 -31.15 23.20
C MET A 85 -4.47 -31.72 21.92
N ARG A 86 -4.41 -33.05 21.75
CA ARG A 86 -4.91 -33.72 20.54
C ARG A 86 -6.46 -33.69 20.41
N ASN A 87 -7.19 -33.48 21.50
CA ASN A 87 -8.60 -33.90 21.61
C ASN A 87 -9.66 -32.88 21.16
N MET A 88 -9.31 -31.66 20.73
CA MET A 88 -10.32 -30.63 20.40
C MET A 88 -10.37 -30.26 18.91
N PHE A 89 -9.33 -30.58 18.13
CA PHE A 89 -9.25 -30.18 16.72
C PHE A 89 -8.44 -31.22 15.92
N THR A 90 -8.88 -32.47 15.89
CA THR A 90 -8.35 -33.47 14.95
C THR A 90 -9.38 -33.68 13.84
N THR A 91 -9.32 -32.84 12.82
CA THR A 91 -9.79 -33.29 11.51
C THR A 91 -8.66 -34.14 10.95
N GLU A 92 -8.90 -35.43 10.73
CA GLU A 92 -7.99 -36.32 9.99
C GLU A 92 -7.79 -35.76 8.58
N VAL A 93 -6.80 -34.90 8.41
CA VAL A 93 -6.42 -34.36 7.10
C VAL A 93 -5.10 -34.99 6.73
N ASN A 94 -5.11 -35.72 5.62
CA ASN A 94 -3.96 -36.40 5.03
C ASN A 94 -2.70 -35.52 5.11
N THR A 95 -1.57 -36.10 5.53
CA THR A 95 -0.29 -35.42 5.81
C THR A 95 0.16 -34.44 4.70
N ASN A 96 -0.21 -34.73 3.45
CA ASN A 96 0.15 -33.94 2.27
C ASN A 96 -0.68 -32.65 2.11
N GLN A 97 -1.97 -32.66 2.49
CA GLN A 97 -2.87 -31.50 2.40
C GLN A 97 -2.61 -30.49 3.53
N ASN A 98 -2.05 -30.94 4.65
CA ASN A 98 -1.76 -30.09 5.80
C ASN A 98 -0.62 -29.08 5.51
N ALA A 99 0.33 -29.42 4.62
CA ALA A 99 1.42 -28.50 4.26
C ALA A 99 0.90 -27.25 3.52
N PHE A 100 -0.03 -27.43 2.57
CA PHE A 100 -0.63 -26.32 1.83
C PHE A 100 -1.41 -25.36 2.75
N LEU A 101 -2.22 -25.91 3.67
CA LEU A 101 -2.98 -25.11 4.64
C LEU A 101 -2.08 -24.27 5.55
N VAL A 102 -0.95 -24.82 5.97
CA VAL A 102 0.03 -24.10 6.79
C VAL A 102 0.70 -22.98 5.98
N SER A 103 1.14 -23.27 4.75
CA SER A 103 1.74 -22.26 3.87
C SER A 103 0.78 -21.11 3.56
N LEU A 104 -0.50 -21.40 3.33
CA LEU A 104 -1.53 -20.39 3.13
C LEU A 104 -1.71 -19.51 4.38
N ALA A 105 -1.86 -20.12 5.55
CA ALA A 105 -1.99 -19.38 6.81
C ALA A 105 -0.77 -18.49 7.10
N PHE A 106 0.45 -18.96 6.78
CA PHE A 106 1.66 -18.12 6.88
C PHE A 106 1.64 -16.95 5.90
N ALA A 107 1.28 -17.20 4.63
CA ALA A 107 1.20 -16.14 3.63
C ALA A 107 0.16 -15.06 4.01
N ASP A 108 -1.02 -15.47 4.45
CA ASP A 108 -2.07 -14.54 4.87
C ASP A 108 -1.71 -13.78 6.16
N PHE A 109 -0.98 -14.41 7.09
CA PHE A 109 -0.42 -13.71 8.24
C PHE A 109 0.57 -12.62 7.82
N PHE A 110 1.49 -12.92 6.90
CA PHE A 110 2.45 -11.95 6.37
C PHE A 110 1.77 -10.83 5.58
N MET A 111 0.69 -11.11 4.85
CA MET A 111 -0.13 -10.06 4.21
C MET A 111 -0.75 -9.12 5.24
N GLY A 112 -1.19 -9.63 6.41
CA GLY A 112 -1.60 -8.80 7.54
C GLY A 112 -0.48 -7.88 8.05
N VAL A 113 0.72 -8.42 8.27
CA VAL A 113 1.90 -7.65 8.69
C VAL A 113 2.31 -6.59 7.64
N TYR A 114 2.16 -6.92 6.36
CA TYR A 114 2.39 -5.98 5.27
C TYR A 114 1.42 -4.79 5.33
N PHE A 115 0.11 -5.06 5.47
CA PHE A 115 -0.88 -3.98 5.60
C PHE A 115 -0.71 -3.18 6.88
N PHE A 116 -0.29 -3.80 7.98
CA PHE A 116 0.08 -3.10 9.21
C PHE A 116 1.23 -2.12 8.98
N SER A 117 2.28 -2.56 8.28
CA SER A 117 3.45 -1.73 7.96
C SER A 117 3.08 -0.54 7.08
N ILE A 118 2.21 -0.74 6.09
CA ILE A 118 1.63 0.36 5.29
C ILE A 118 0.78 1.29 6.16
N GLY A 119 0.02 0.74 7.11
CA GLY A 119 -0.66 1.46 8.20
C GLY A 119 0.23 2.48 8.89
N ILE A 120 1.39 2.02 9.35
CA ILE A 120 2.36 2.84 10.07
C ILE A 120 2.99 3.89 9.16
N ALA A 121 3.38 3.52 7.94
CA ALA A 121 3.96 4.47 7.00
C ALA A 121 2.98 5.62 6.68
N ASP A 122 1.72 5.29 6.41
CA ASP A 122 0.65 6.27 6.20
C ASP A 122 0.40 7.16 7.44
N ALA A 123 0.49 6.60 8.65
CA ALA A 123 0.37 7.38 9.88
C ALA A 123 1.58 8.29 10.16
N LYS A 124 2.79 7.87 9.78
CA LYS A 124 4.03 8.63 10.00
C LYS A 124 4.23 9.75 8.99
N PHE A 125 3.96 9.48 7.72
CA PHE A 125 4.25 10.43 6.64
C PHE A 125 3.04 11.26 6.22
N GLY A 126 1.81 10.82 6.54
CA GLY A 126 0.61 11.63 6.33
C GLY A 126 0.50 12.20 4.92
N GLU A 127 0.41 13.53 4.79
CA GLU A 127 0.33 14.23 3.51
C GLU A 127 1.71 14.40 2.83
N ASP A 128 2.81 14.30 3.58
CA ASP A 128 4.19 14.45 3.10
C ASP A 128 4.79 13.13 2.56
N TYR A 129 3.97 12.08 2.42
CA TYR A 129 4.38 10.79 1.86
C TYR A 129 5.03 10.94 0.48
N PHE A 130 4.56 11.89 -0.34
CA PHE A 130 5.08 12.08 -1.69
C PHE A 130 6.57 12.50 -1.71
N LEU A 131 7.02 13.31 -0.74
CA LEU A 131 8.42 13.75 -0.64
C LEU A 131 9.34 12.61 -0.24
N SER A 132 8.90 11.81 0.74
CA SER A 132 9.66 10.67 1.24
C SER A 132 9.75 9.56 0.20
N ALA A 133 8.65 9.29 -0.51
CA ALA A 133 8.62 8.32 -1.59
C ALA A 133 9.52 8.73 -2.78
N TYR A 134 9.61 10.02 -3.09
CA TYR A 134 10.54 10.53 -4.10
C TYR A 134 11.99 10.26 -3.69
N GLY A 135 12.36 10.56 -2.44
CA GLY A 135 13.71 10.28 -1.91
C GLY A 135 14.09 8.79 -1.97
N TRP A 136 13.15 7.88 -1.66
CA TRP A 136 13.39 6.43 -1.73
C TRP A 136 13.58 5.93 -3.17
N ARG A 137 12.87 6.51 -4.15
CA ARG A 137 12.97 6.10 -5.56
C ARG A 137 14.20 6.64 -6.26
N ASN A 138 14.58 7.87 -5.94
CA ASN A 138 15.73 8.52 -6.55
C ASN A 138 17.04 8.23 -5.83
N GLY A 139 16.97 7.57 -4.65
CA GLY A 139 18.12 7.00 -3.95
C GLY A 139 19.30 7.96 -3.90
N THR A 140 19.13 9.12 -3.26
CA THR A 140 20.14 10.20 -3.07
C THR A 140 21.13 10.41 -4.21
#